data_AF-A0A4Q4KLS1-F1
#
_entry.id   AF-A0A4Q4KLS1-F1
#
_cell.length_a   1.000
_cell.length_b   1.000
_cell.length_c   1.000
_cell.angle_alpha   90.00
_cell.angle_beta   90.00
_cell.angle_gamma   90.00
#
_symmetry.space_group_name_H-M   'P 1'
#
loop_
_entity.id
_entity.type
_entity.pdbx_description
1 polymer ?
#
loop_
_entity_poly.entity_id
_entity_poly.type
_entity_poly.pdbx_seq_one_letter_code
_entity_poly.pdbx_strand_id
1 'polypeptide(L)' 'MNDKIEITPVLIESLIFTFRDEQVMLDRDLAEIYQVEVKRLNKQVKRNIERFPNVFKFQLTDK' A
#
# COMPACT_ATOMS: atom_id res chain seq x y z
N MET A 1 14.02 18.22 -3.68
CA MET A 1 12.67 18.81 -3.57
C MET A 1 11.89 17.86 -2.68
N ASN A 2 11.69 18.23 -1.42
CA ASN A 2 10.85 17.45 -0.49
C ASN A 2 9.46 18.07 -0.55
N ASP A 3 8.71 17.74 -1.59
CA ASP A 3 7.28 18.01 -1.60
C ASP A 3 6.66 17.03 -0.59
N LYS A 4 6.29 17.56 0.57
CA LYS A 4 5.50 16.81 1.54
C LYS A 4 4.16 16.52 0.89
N ILE A 5 3.93 15.26 0.55
CA ILE A 5 2.61 14.79 0.15
C ILE A 5 1.66 15.04 1.32
N GLU A 6 0.72 15.95 1.15
CA GLU A 6 -0.37 16.14 2.10
C GLU A 6 -1.33 14.96 1.99
N ILE A 7 -1.33 14.11 3.02
CA ILE A 7 -2.24 12.99 3.11
C ILE A 7 -3.62 13.56 3.45
N THR A 8 -4.45 13.74 2.42
CA THR A 8 -5.84 14.16 2.56
C THR A 8 -6.78 12.96 2.36
N PRO A 9 -8.01 12.99 2.92
CA PRO A 9 -9.01 11.96 2.67
C PRO A 9 -9.28 11.76 1.17
N VAL A 10 -9.33 12.86 0.41
CA VAL A 10 -9.53 12.85 -1.04
C VAL A 10 -8.40 12.11 -1.77
N LEU A 11 -7.14 12.32 -1.35
CA LEU A 11 -6.01 11.58 -1.90
C LEU A 11 -6.13 10.09 -1.61
N ILE A 12 -6.42 9.71 -0.35
CA ILE A 12 -6.57 8.30 0.04
C ILE A 12 -7.69 7.63 -0.77
N GLU A 13 -8.85 8.25 -0.88
CA GLU A 13 -9.99 7.73 -1.64
C GLU A 13 -9.64 7.49 -3.11
N SER A 14 -8.84 8.37 -3.73
CA SER A 14 -8.41 8.21 -5.12
C SER A 14 -7.46 7.03 -5.37
N LEU A 15 -6.81 6.53 -4.31
CA LEU A 15 -5.86 5.43 -4.35
C LEU A 15 -6.48 4.08 -3.92
N ILE A 16 -7.75 4.10 -3.52
CA ILE A 16 -8.51 2.89 -3.18
C ILE A 16 -9.23 2.39 -4.43
N PHE A 17 -8.91 1.15 -4.81
CA PHE A 17 -9.54 0.43 -5.90
C PHE A 17 -10.53 -0.59 -5.36
N THR A 18 -11.58 -0.88 -6.11
CA THR A 18 -12.54 -1.95 -5.76
C THR A 18 -12.33 -3.13 -6.70
N PHE A 19 -11.99 -4.29 -6.15
CA PHE A 19 -11.91 -5.56 -6.90
C PHE A 19 -12.77 -6.61 -6.22
N ARG A 20 -13.71 -7.21 -6.95
CA ARG A 20 -14.60 -8.26 -6.43
C ARG A 20 -15.24 -7.86 -5.09
N ASP A 21 -15.74 -6.62 -5.03
CA ASP A 21 -16.38 -6.01 -3.86
C ASP A 21 -15.46 -5.73 -2.66
N GLU A 22 -14.15 -5.88 -2.82
CA GLU A 22 -13.15 -5.56 -1.79
C GLU A 22 -12.37 -4.28 -2.14
N GLN A 23 -12.23 -3.39 -1.16
CA GLN A 23 -11.43 -2.18 -1.27
C GLN A 23 -9.95 -2.49 -1.02
N VAL A 24 -9.10 -2.19 -2.00
CA VAL A 24 -7.65 -2.45 -1.94
C VAL A 24 -6.87 -1.22 -2.37
N MET A 25 -5.67 -1.05 -1.81
CA MET A 25 -4.71 -0.03 -2.23
C MET A 25 -3.46 -0.73 -2.76
N LEU A 26 -2.87 -0.21 -3.84
CA LEU A 26 -1.65 -0.78 -4.39
C LEU A 26 -0.45 -0.44 -3.51
N ASP A 27 0.52 -1.35 -3.45
CA ASP A 27 1.76 -1.18 -2.67
C ASP A 27 2.60 0.01 -3.16
N ARG A 28 2.52 0.35 -4.45
CA ARG A 28 3.16 1.53 -5.03
C ARG A 28 2.63 2.84 -4.43
N ASP A 29 1.31 2.93 -4.29
CA ASP A 29 0.62 4.14 -3.83
C ASP A 29 0.89 4.31 -2.33
N LEU A 30 0.90 3.18 -1.60
CA LEU A 30 1.30 3.14 -0.20
C LEU A 30 2.76 3.57 0.01
N ALA A 31 3.67 3.14 -0.86
CA ALA A 31 5.07 3.52 -0.80
C ALA A 31 5.28 5.03 -1.05
N GLU A 32 4.51 5.61 -1.96
CA GLU A 32 4.50 7.05 -2.24
C GLU A 32 4.01 7.86 -1.03
N ILE A 33 2.89 7.45 -0.41
CA ILE A 33 2.35 8.07 0.82
C ILE A 33 3.40 8.06 1.94
N TYR A 34 4.09 6.93 2.14
CA TYR A 34 5.12 6.80 3.17
C TYR A 34 6.48 7.36 2.75
N GLN A 35 6.62 7.88 1.52
CA GLN A 35 7.86 8.39 0.95
C GLN A 35 9.01 7.37 1.01
N VAL A 36 8.68 6.09 0.79
CA VAL A 36 9.63 4.98 0.76
C VAL A 36 9.63 4.33 -0.61
N GLU A 37 10.72 3.65 -0.96
CA GLU A 37 10.73 2.80 -2.14
C GLU A 37 9.83 1.58 -1.94
N VAL A 38 9.06 1.20 -2.97
CA VAL A 38 8.22 -0.02 -3.00
C VAL A 38 9.01 -1.26 -2.56
N LYS A 39 10.27 -1.39 -3.02
CA LYS A 39 11.16 -2.48 -2.65
C LYS A 39 11.47 -2.50 -1.15
N ARG A 40 11.66 -1.33 -0.52
CA ARG A 40 11.91 -1.21 0.93
C ARG A 40 10.66 -1.55 1.73
N LEU A 41 9.49 -1.06 1.30
CA LEU A 41 8.20 -1.39 1.90
C LEU A 41 7.97 -2.91 1.87
N ASN A 42 8.06 -3.53 0.69
CA ASN A 42 7.90 -4.97 0.53
C ASN A 42 8.91 -5.79 1.35
N LYS A 43 10.16 -5.31 1.47
CA LYS A 43 11.18 -5.95 2.33
C LYS A 43 10.80 -5.88 3.81
N GLN A 44 10.25 -4.76 4.28
CA GLN A 44 9.80 -4.60 5.67
C GLN A 44 8.57 -5.45 5.98
N VAL A 45 7.61 -5.52 5.05
CA VAL A 45 6.42 -6.38 5.17
C VAL A 45 6.85 -7.85 5.27
N LYS A 46 7.75 -8.31 4.40
CA LYS A 46 8.27 -9.69 4.44
C LYS A 46 8.99 -10.01 5.75
N ARG A 47 9.77 -9.07 6.30
CA ARG A 47 10.51 -9.26 7.56
C ARG A 47 9.62 -9.27 8.80
N ASN A 48 8.51 -8.55 8.75
CA ASN A 48 7.60 -8.39 9.88
C ASN A 48 6.25 -9.04 9.61
N ILE A 49 6.21 -10.10 8.81
CA ILE A 49 4.96 -10.65 8.26
C ILE A 49 3.96 -11.06 9.36
N GLU A 50 4.47 -11.48 10.52
CA GLU A 50 3.70 -11.83 11.72
C GLU A 50 2.95 -10.64 12.34
N ARG A 51 3.41 -9.42 12.08
CA ARG A 51 2.76 -8.17 12.54
C ARG A 51 1.69 -7.66 11.59
N PHE A 52 1.57 -8.25 10.39
CA PHE A 52 0.59 -7.85 9.39
C PHE A 52 -0.57 -8.85 9.35
N PRO A 53 -1.78 -8.47 9.77
CA PRO A 53 -2.94 -9.33 9.68
C PRO A 53 -3.24 -9.71 8.22
N ASN A 54 -3.85 -10.87 7.99
CA ASN A 54 -4.14 -11.36 6.63
C ASN A 54 -5.09 -10.44 5.84
N VAL A 55 -5.89 -9.63 6.52
CA VAL A 55 -6.78 -8.63 5.88
C VAL A 55 -6.04 -7.39 5.37
N PHE A 56 -4.78 -7.17 5.77
CA PHE A 56 -4.00 -5.97 5.37
C PHE A 56 -3.11 -6.20 4.14
N LYS A 57 -2.95 -7.45 3.72
CA LYS A 57 -2.06 -7.79 2.60
C LYS A 57 -2.66 -8.91 1.78
N PHE A 58 -2.76 -8.67 0.49
CA PHE A 58 -3.09 -9.69 -0.49
C PHE A 58 -2.04 -9.63 -1.59
N GLN A 59 -1.45 -10.79 -1.90
CA GLN A 59 -0.53 -10.91 -3.02
C GLN A 59 -1.30 -11.54 -4.18
N LEU A 60 -1.38 -10.82 -5.30
CA LEU A 60 -1.88 -11.40 -6.54
C LEU A 60 -0.95 -12.55 -6.95
N THR A 61 -1.52 -13.73 -7.16
CA THR A 61 -0.80 -14.86 -7.75
C THR A 61 -0.90 -14.73 -9.26
N ASP A 62 0.23 -14.85 -9.97
CA ASP A 62 0.21 -14.98 -11.43
C ASP A 62 -0.53 -16.28 -11.79
N LYS A 63 -1.66 -16.14 -12.50
CA LYS A 63 -2.32 -17.22 -13.21
C LYS A 63 -2.46 -16.82 -14.67
#